data_AF-A0A834HIP9-F1
#
_entry.id   AF-A0A834HIP9-F1
#
_cell.length_a   1.000
_cell.length_b   1.000
_cell.length_c   1.000
_cell.angle_alpha   90.00
_cell.angle_beta   90.00
_cell.angle_gamma   90.00
#
_symmetry.space_group_name_H-M   'P 1'
#
loop_
_entity.id
_entity.type
_entity.pdbx_description
1 polymer ?
#
loop_
_entity_poly.entity_id
_entity_poly.type
_entity_poly.pdbx_seq_one_letter_code
_entity_poly.pdbx_strand_id
1 'polypeptide(L)'
;MAGKSSIFIITCALVMQGQALDRKHKFDKTTNIFVWDGKRENFLHYNGNTTLSEAYKTNNHIASLRNTVVRVIVDDMDPYINSDSIKNELSGFLGELWNIIQDMLQFQTKFKRVEYTHGLTAIEQNEADVFLASVVYKTTLNNVTFSHPYFNVWYNLYFKLPEGKPPTYLHFTVFSTDLWIKILCVFLLITLLLWFSCKALGKVMKNSEVVLSLPTCFLGIISAFANTGFDLKLRSNSTRMQMFYALFFGSLCYYALCASLVARLAVLVRTPPFSDLYEVSSKNAHTLCLRNNSFVYNNFTDTNKTILPRWKGLLNTDECPNMLRWQNIPEVICRSNFLVLENRILMSLVLNERLFCTVSWLPQKYFPSGNFFLTHKKFRGIKPIHKSINLIRSSGVMRKVENNWVKKSTSSSLPMSNVKEITFSHIKGLISIYFYLIFGTLILLLLEILHYKIFTEKDNNISSSNQYIKTIQMKGNTWYIK
;
A
#
# COMPACT_ATOMS: atom_id res chain seq x y z
N MET A 1 6.55 -10.96 60.42
CA MET A 1 7.17 -11.52 59.21
C MET A 1 6.35 -11.06 58.00
N ALA A 2 7.00 -10.25 57.14
CA ALA A 2 6.67 -9.78 55.79
C ALA A 2 5.18 -9.50 55.43
N GLY A 3 4.71 -8.27 55.13
CA GLY A 3 5.40 -7.06 54.70
C GLY A 3 5.72 -7.08 53.20
N LYS A 4 4.73 -6.76 52.34
CA LYS A 4 4.97 -6.31 50.94
C LYS A 4 3.96 -5.24 50.54
N SER A 5 4.38 -3.98 50.73
CA SER A 5 3.83 -2.82 50.04
C SER A 5 4.11 -2.96 48.54
N SER A 6 3.06 -3.00 47.73
CA SER A 6 3.17 -2.84 46.28
C SER A 6 3.08 -1.35 45.95
N ILE A 7 4.21 -0.75 45.63
CA ILE A 7 4.30 0.60 45.08
C ILE A 7 3.75 0.54 43.65
N PHE A 8 2.54 1.04 43.47
CA PHE A 8 2.00 1.38 42.16
C PHE A 8 2.74 2.62 41.65
N ILE A 9 3.74 2.43 40.78
CA ILE A 9 4.27 3.52 39.96
C ILE A 9 3.23 3.78 38.87
N ILE A 10 2.37 4.76 39.12
CA ILE A 10 1.52 5.36 38.10
C ILE A 10 2.46 6.06 37.11
N THR A 11 2.76 5.36 36.03
CA THR A 11 3.42 5.94 34.87
C THR A 11 2.38 6.83 34.19
N CYS A 12 2.38 8.12 34.54
CA CYS A 12 1.55 9.14 33.91
C CYS A 12 2.10 9.44 32.50
N ALA A 13 1.92 8.48 31.59
CA ALA A 13 2.05 8.71 30.16
C ALA A 13 0.71 9.28 29.67
N LEU A 14 0.56 10.60 29.72
CA LEU A 14 -0.45 11.34 28.97
C LEU A 14 -0.11 11.24 27.47
N VAL A 15 -0.32 10.05 26.92
CA VAL A 15 -0.52 9.83 25.50
C VAL A 15 -1.92 10.34 25.23
N MET A 16 -2.04 11.53 24.66
CA MET A 16 -3.30 11.99 24.06
C MET A 16 -3.74 10.97 23.00
N GLN A 17 -4.66 10.09 23.40
CA GLN A 17 -5.46 9.29 22.49
C GLN A 17 -6.30 10.22 21.64
N GLY A 18 -6.21 10.02 20.33
CA GLY A 18 -6.97 10.75 19.35
C GLY A 18 -8.46 10.49 19.50
N GLN A 19 -9.20 11.55 19.82
CA GLN A 19 -10.58 11.67 19.38
C GLN A 19 -10.62 12.66 18.22
N ALA A 20 -11.27 12.22 17.15
CA ALA A 20 -11.60 13.02 15.99
C ALA A 20 -12.54 14.15 16.44
N LEU A 21 -11.96 15.32 16.69
CA LEU A 21 -12.70 16.55 16.95
C LEU A 21 -12.87 17.31 15.63
N ASP A 22 -14.13 17.59 15.37
CA ASP A 22 -14.68 18.13 14.14
C ASP A 22 -14.07 19.50 13.78
N ARG A 23 -13.92 19.72 12.48
CA ARG A 23 -13.16 20.83 11.88
C ARG A 23 -13.99 22.12 11.95
N LYS A 24 -13.65 23.05 12.86
CA LYS A 24 -13.76 24.51 12.63
C LYS A 24 -13.15 25.46 13.68
N HIS A 25 -12.24 25.01 14.54
CA HIS A 25 -11.49 25.95 15.38
C HIS A 25 -10.21 26.42 14.68
N LYS A 26 -10.23 27.70 14.30
CA LYS A 26 -9.06 28.55 14.06
C LYS A 26 -8.12 28.35 15.26
N PHE A 27 -6.95 27.75 15.04
CA PHE A 27 -5.95 27.54 16.11
C PHE A 27 -5.60 28.91 16.71
N ASP A 28 -6.08 29.14 17.93
CA ASP A 28 -5.74 30.32 18.70
C ASP A 28 -4.27 30.20 19.15
N LYS A 29 -3.54 31.32 19.13
CA LYS A 29 -2.07 31.39 19.26
C LYS A 29 -1.54 31.06 20.67
N THR A 30 -2.38 30.59 21.58
CA THR A 30 -2.10 30.42 23.01
C THR A 30 -1.93 28.95 23.38
N THR A 31 -0.95 28.26 22.77
CA THR A 31 -0.55 26.94 23.27
C THR A 31 0.29 27.10 24.54
N ASN A 32 -0.26 26.71 25.68
CA ASN A 32 0.48 26.56 26.93
C ASN A 32 1.56 25.49 26.77
N ILE A 33 2.82 25.84 27.04
CA ILE A 33 3.94 24.88 27.02
C ILE A 33 4.29 24.54 28.46
N PHE A 34 4.23 23.26 28.80
CA PHE A 34 4.66 22.75 30.09
C PHE A 34 6.06 22.17 29.95
N VAL A 35 7.02 22.70 30.70
CA VAL A 35 8.40 22.17 30.74
C VAL A 35 8.65 21.63 32.14
N TRP A 36 9.06 20.37 32.25
CA TRP A 36 9.46 19.78 33.54
C TRP A 36 10.78 20.39 34.01
N ASP A 37 10.78 21.01 35.18
CA ASP A 37 12.00 21.44 35.87
C ASP A 37 12.42 20.38 36.88
N GLY A 38 13.42 19.58 36.52
CA GLY A 38 13.94 18.51 37.38
C GLY A 38 14.60 18.99 38.67
N LYS A 39 14.94 20.29 38.81
CA LYS A 39 15.45 20.84 40.08
C LYS A 39 14.32 21.22 41.03
N ARG A 40 13.16 21.59 40.50
CA ARG A 40 11.99 22.02 41.27
C ARG A 40 10.91 20.95 41.39
N GLU A 41 11.13 19.80 40.77
CA GLU A 41 10.18 18.68 40.66
C GLU A 41 8.76 19.11 40.27
N ASN A 42 8.66 20.10 39.37
CA ASN A 42 7.40 20.69 38.97
C ASN A 42 7.38 21.05 37.48
N PHE A 43 6.19 21.05 36.88
CA PHE A 43 5.98 21.57 35.54
C PHE A 43 5.91 23.10 35.59
N LEU A 44 6.84 23.77 34.91
CA LEU A 44 6.79 25.20 34.68
C LEU A 44 5.80 25.48 33.55
N HIS A 45 4.77 26.27 33.88
CA HIS A 45 3.77 26.73 32.93
C HIS A 45 4.30 27.96 32.19
N TYR A 46 4.59 27.82 30.91
CA TYR A 46 4.94 28.94 30.05
C TYR A 46 3.71 29.39 29.27
N ASN A 47 3.20 30.55 29.64
CA ASN A 47 2.17 31.25 28.89
C ASN A 47 2.80 31.73 27.56
N GLY A 48 2.10 31.62 26.44
CA GLY A 48 2.65 31.84 25.09
C GLY A 48 3.30 33.20 24.80
N ASN A 49 3.25 34.14 25.74
CA ASN A 49 3.88 35.46 25.65
C ASN A 49 5.26 35.54 26.34
N THR A 50 5.62 34.61 27.24
CA THR A 50 6.98 34.58 27.79
C THR A 50 7.90 34.01 26.70
N THR A 51 8.78 34.85 26.15
CA THR A 51 9.75 34.37 25.15
C THR A 51 10.56 33.25 25.79
N LEU A 52 10.73 32.13 25.08
CA LEU A 52 11.56 31.00 25.54
C LEU A 52 12.91 31.50 26.09
N SER A 53 13.44 32.60 25.54
CA SER A 53 14.67 33.24 25.98
C SER A 53 14.70 33.61 27.48
N GLU A 54 13.58 34.03 28.08
CA GLU A 54 13.54 34.47 29.48
C GLU A 54 13.63 33.30 30.46
N ALA A 55 13.02 32.16 30.11
CA ALA A 55 13.13 30.92 30.86
C ALA A 55 14.58 30.44 31.02
N TYR A 56 15.42 30.72 30.02
CA TYR A 56 16.79 30.20 29.92
C TYR A 56 17.87 31.13 30.48
N LYS A 57 17.56 32.40 30.77
CA LYS A 57 18.51 33.38 31.32
C LYS A 57 19.11 32.98 32.68
N THR A 58 18.52 32.03 33.41
CA THR A 58 18.93 31.65 34.77
C THR A 58 20.11 30.67 34.85
N ASN A 59 20.64 30.17 33.73
CA ASN A 59 21.81 29.27 33.71
C ASN A 59 23.10 30.00 33.29
N ASN A 60 23.96 30.33 34.26
CA ASN A 60 25.24 31.06 34.07
C ASN A 60 26.23 30.42 33.06
N HIS A 61 26.02 29.18 32.62
CA HIS A 61 26.84 28.53 31.59
C HIS A 61 26.58 29.00 30.15
N ILE A 62 25.59 29.88 29.91
CA ILE A 62 25.24 30.38 28.57
C ILE A 62 26.12 31.59 28.15
N ALA A 63 26.87 32.18 29.08
CA ALA A 63 27.58 33.45 28.86
C ALA A 63 28.66 33.44 27.74
N SER A 64 29.11 32.27 27.28
CA SER A 64 30.29 32.17 26.40
C SER A 64 30.13 32.68 24.96
N LEU A 65 28.90 32.80 24.44
CA LEU A 65 28.65 33.27 23.06
C LEU A 65 27.89 34.59 22.98
N ARG A 66 27.51 35.15 24.13
CA ARG A 66 26.70 36.36 24.17
C ARG A 66 27.43 37.52 23.50
N ASN A 67 26.75 38.26 22.64
CA ASN A 67 27.29 39.39 21.87
C ASN A 67 28.47 39.03 20.95
N THR A 68 28.70 37.76 20.65
CA THR A 68 29.70 37.36 19.63
C THR A 68 29.06 37.32 18.26
N VAL A 69 29.84 37.59 17.22
CA VAL A 69 29.41 37.41 15.82
C VAL A 69 29.90 36.05 15.34
N VAL A 70 28.98 35.14 15.05
CA VAL A 70 29.26 33.81 14.51
C VAL A 70 29.20 33.87 12.99
N ARG A 71 30.29 33.50 12.31
CA ARG A 71 30.35 33.41 10.85
C ARG A 71 29.73 32.10 10.41
N VAL A 72 28.62 32.19 9.70
CA VAL A 72 27.86 31.01 9.28
C VAL A 72 27.93 30.88 7.77
N ILE A 73 28.15 29.66 7.28
CA ILE A 73 27.97 29.35 5.87
C ILE A 73 26.67 28.56 5.73
N VAL A 74 25.91 28.87 4.69
CA VAL A 74 24.63 28.22 4.41
C VAL A 74 24.59 27.67 2.99
N ASP A 75 24.08 26.45 2.85
CA ASP A 75 23.72 25.82 1.58
C ASP A 75 22.21 25.98 1.37
N ASP A 76 21.81 26.72 0.33
CA ASP A 76 20.40 26.92 0.01
C ASP A 76 19.81 25.60 -0.49
N MET A 77 18.91 25.02 0.31
CA MET A 77 18.30 23.73 0.04
C MET A 77 16.87 23.69 0.56
N ASP A 78 15.90 23.98 -0.29
CA ASP A 78 14.48 23.90 0.07
C ASP A 78 14.09 22.45 0.45
N PRO A 79 13.21 22.25 1.46
CA PRO A 79 12.64 23.24 2.38
C PRO A 79 13.47 23.44 3.67
N TYR A 80 14.73 22.98 3.69
CA TYR A 80 15.58 23.03 4.88
C TYR A 80 16.10 24.44 5.15
N ILE A 81 16.72 25.07 4.15
CA ILE A 81 17.20 26.44 4.23
C ILE A 81 16.73 27.16 2.98
N ASN A 82 16.08 28.29 3.20
CA ASN A 82 15.85 29.28 2.19
C ASN A 82 16.33 30.61 2.75
N SER A 83 17.42 31.13 2.22
CA SER A 83 17.90 32.44 2.64
C SER A 83 17.26 33.51 1.75
N ASP A 84 16.62 34.51 2.36
CA ASP A 84 16.15 35.71 1.66
C ASP A 84 17.29 36.74 1.67
N SER A 85 17.76 37.16 0.49
CA SER A 85 18.95 38.02 0.37
C SER A 85 18.65 39.43 0.82
N ILE A 86 17.37 39.81 0.82
CA ILE A 86 16.93 41.16 1.14
C ILE A 86 16.86 41.35 2.66
N LYS A 87 16.41 40.33 3.39
CA LYS A 87 16.12 40.45 4.83
C LYS A 87 17.29 40.08 5.74
N ASN A 88 18.35 39.48 5.21
CA ASN A 88 19.37 38.83 6.03
C ASN A 88 18.75 37.88 7.08
N GLU A 89 17.70 37.15 6.69
CA GLU A 89 17.01 36.19 7.55
C GLU A 89 17.13 34.79 6.95
N LEU A 90 17.40 33.81 7.81
CA LEU A 90 17.35 32.40 7.44
C LEU A 90 15.93 31.90 7.66
N SER A 91 15.31 31.42 6.58
CA SER A 91 14.03 30.71 6.63
C SER A 91 14.23 29.22 6.28
N GLY A 92 13.15 28.43 6.33
CA GLY A 92 13.22 26.98 6.21
C GLY A 92 13.31 26.28 7.57
N PHE A 93 13.20 24.96 7.57
CA PHE A 93 13.24 24.13 8.78
C PHE A 93 14.51 24.36 9.61
N LEU A 94 15.67 24.38 8.94
CA LEU A 94 16.97 24.55 9.57
C LEU A 94 17.25 26.01 9.91
N GLY A 95 16.72 26.95 9.11
CA GLY A 95 16.78 28.39 9.39
C GLY A 95 16.02 28.76 10.68
N GLU A 96 14.77 28.30 10.83
CA GLU A 96 13.98 28.53 12.05
C GLU A 96 14.66 27.90 13.28
N LEU A 97 15.19 26.69 13.15
CA LEU A 97 15.94 26.04 14.22
C LEU A 97 17.19 26.85 14.61
N TRP A 98 17.93 27.36 13.63
CA TRP A 98 19.11 28.18 13.87
C TRP A 98 18.76 29.49 14.56
N ASN A 99 17.69 30.17 14.14
CA ASN A 99 17.22 31.41 14.76
C ASN A 99 16.83 31.17 16.23
N ILE A 100 16.18 30.05 16.56
CA ILE A 100 15.89 29.68 17.95
C ILE A 100 17.19 29.52 18.77
N ILE A 101 18.22 28.88 18.19
CA ILE A 101 19.52 28.71 18.85
C ILE A 101 20.21 30.08 19.03
N GLN A 102 20.15 30.95 18.02
CA GLN A 102 20.67 32.31 18.07
C GLN A 102 20.03 33.10 19.21
N ASP A 103 18.70 33.07 19.32
CA ASP A 103 17.95 33.80 20.34
C ASP A 103 18.23 33.24 21.76
N MET A 104 18.33 31.91 21.89
CA MET A 104 18.67 31.25 23.15
C MET A 104 20.07 31.63 23.66
N LEU A 105 21.03 31.77 22.75
CA LEU A 105 22.44 32.01 23.08
C LEU A 105 22.86 33.48 22.95
N GLN A 106 21.98 34.35 22.44
CA GLN A 106 22.17 35.80 22.28
C GLN A 106 23.46 36.18 21.52
N PHE A 107 23.79 35.42 20.46
CA PHE A 107 24.85 35.79 19.52
C PHE A 107 24.24 36.42 18.25
N GLN A 108 25.08 37.06 17.45
CA GLN A 108 24.71 37.58 16.12
C GLN A 108 25.25 36.65 15.03
N THR A 109 24.46 36.38 13.99
CA THR A 109 24.92 35.59 12.84
C THR A 109 25.30 36.50 11.68
N LYS A 110 26.46 36.26 11.07
CA LYS A 110 26.80 36.77 9.74
C LYS A 110 26.89 35.60 8.78
N PHE A 111 25.92 35.44 7.89
CA PHE A 111 25.89 34.31 6.97
C PHE A 111 26.43 34.63 5.58
N LYS A 112 27.04 33.63 4.93
CA LYS A 112 27.48 33.64 3.53
C LYS A 112 26.89 32.42 2.83
N ARG A 113 26.24 32.63 1.69
CA ARG A 113 25.71 31.54 0.87
C ARG A 113 26.83 30.94 0.03
N VAL A 114 26.88 29.62 0.00
CA VAL A 114 27.77 28.88 -0.89
C VAL A 114 27.11 27.56 -1.26
N GLU A 115 27.53 27.00 -2.38
CA GLU A 115 27.18 25.63 -2.74
C GLU A 115 27.75 24.63 -1.72
N TYR A 116 27.02 23.56 -1.43
CA TYR A 116 27.40 22.50 -0.50
C TYR A 116 28.89 22.09 -0.52
N THR A 117 29.44 21.84 -1.71
CA THR A 117 30.84 21.41 -1.91
C THR A 117 31.82 22.48 -1.45
N HIS A 118 31.60 23.74 -1.86
CA HIS A 118 32.38 24.89 -1.43
C HIS A 118 32.20 25.20 0.06
N GLY A 119 31.02 24.93 0.62
CA GLY A 119 30.75 25.10 2.05
C GLY A 119 31.56 24.14 2.91
N LEU A 120 31.73 22.89 2.46
CA LEU A 120 32.61 21.92 3.10
C LEU A 120 34.07 22.34 3.07
N THR A 121 34.57 22.83 1.93
CA THR A 121 35.97 23.29 1.85
C THR A 121 36.20 24.54 2.68
N ALA A 122 35.25 25.48 2.68
CA ALA A 122 35.35 26.73 3.43
C ALA A 122 35.36 26.51 4.95
N ILE A 123 34.57 25.56 5.48
CA ILE A 123 34.60 25.22 6.91
C ILE A 123 35.90 24.53 7.31
N GLU A 124 36.49 23.69 6.44
CA GLU A 124 37.80 23.06 6.67
C GLU A 124 38.96 24.06 6.63
N GLN A 125 38.84 25.12 5.82
CA GLN A 125 39.80 26.22 5.71
C GLN A 125 39.61 27.32 6.77
N ASN A 126 38.70 27.13 7.74
CA ASN A 126 38.41 28.10 8.81
C ASN A 126 37.88 29.48 8.30
N GLU A 127 37.28 29.51 7.11
CA GLU A 127 36.63 30.70 6.57
C GLU A 127 35.32 31.04 7.31
N ALA A 128 34.72 30.04 7.95
CA ALA A 128 33.52 30.17 8.78
C ALA A 128 33.64 29.36 10.07
N ASP A 129 32.73 29.66 11.01
CA ASP A 129 32.69 29.01 12.31
C ASP A 129 31.71 27.83 12.32
N VAL A 130 30.59 27.98 11.60
CA VAL A 130 29.51 26.99 11.49
C VAL A 130 29.06 26.87 10.04
N PHE A 131 28.78 25.65 9.58
CA PHE A 131 28.18 25.36 8.29
C PHE A 131 26.81 24.69 8.51
N LEU A 132 25.76 25.34 8.00
CA LEU A 132 24.38 24.88 8.06
C LEU A 132 24.00 24.25 6.73
N ALA A 133 23.86 22.93 6.74
CA ALA A 133 23.31 22.14 5.65
C ALA A 133 22.74 20.82 6.21
N SER A 134 22.09 20.03 5.35
CA SER A 134 21.70 18.65 5.70
C SER A 134 22.91 17.72 5.61
N VAL A 135 23.83 17.85 6.58
CA VAL A 135 25.06 17.06 6.61
C VAL A 135 24.84 15.78 7.41
N VAL A 136 25.08 14.64 6.76
CA VAL A 136 25.24 13.34 7.42
C VAL A 136 26.70 13.19 7.87
N TYR A 137 26.91 12.48 8.99
CA TYR A 137 28.23 12.20 9.52
C TYR A 137 29.15 11.55 8.47
N LYS A 138 30.36 12.10 8.32
CA LYS A 138 31.41 11.61 7.42
C LYS A 138 32.73 11.55 8.19
N THR A 139 33.40 10.41 8.13
CA THR A 139 34.70 10.18 8.79
C THR A 139 35.86 10.89 8.10
N THR A 140 35.68 11.34 6.84
CA THR A 140 36.75 11.93 6.03
C THR A 140 37.09 13.38 6.39
N LEU A 141 36.25 14.06 7.18
CA LEU A 141 36.41 15.48 7.49
C LEU A 141 37.19 15.63 8.81
N ASN A 142 38.50 15.90 8.71
CA ASN A 142 39.42 15.89 9.87
C ASN A 142 39.43 17.21 10.68
N ASN A 143 39.10 18.33 10.03
CA ASN A 143 39.20 19.68 10.61
C ASN A 143 37.85 20.23 11.12
N VAL A 144 36.83 19.39 11.18
CA VAL A 144 35.49 19.77 11.60
C VAL A 144 35.03 18.94 12.80
N THR A 145 34.11 19.51 13.57
CA THR A 145 33.41 18.87 14.67
C THR A 145 31.92 18.88 14.37
N PHE A 146 31.27 17.73 14.54
CA PHE A 146 29.83 17.59 14.34
C PHE A 146 29.05 18.02 15.59
N SER A 147 27.87 18.61 15.38
CA SER A 147 26.94 18.88 16.47
C SER A 147 26.37 17.59 17.08
N HIS A 148 25.49 17.69 18.09
CA HIS A 148 24.52 16.62 18.31
C HIS A 148 23.55 16.57 17.12
N PRO A 149 23.00 15.41 16.75
CA PRO A 149 22.09 15.33 15.62
C PRO A 149 20.84 16.15 15.93
N TYR A 150 20.58 17.18 15.13
CA TYR A 150 19.43 18.05 15.37
C TYR A 150 18.14 17.40 14.86
N PHE A 151 18.23 16.55 13.84
CA PHE A 151 17.10 15.83 13.29
C PHE A 151 17.53 14.48 12.73
N ASN A 152 16.64 13.47 12.80
CA ASN A 152 16.88 12.16 12.22
C ASN A 152 16.16 12.07 10.88
N VAL A 153 16.93 11.90 9.81
CA VAL A 153 16.44 11.66 8.46
C VAL A 153 16.40 10.17 8.15
N TRP A 154 15.44 9.78 7.32
CA TRP A 154 15.40 8.47 6.69
C TRP A 154 14.69 8.63 5.35
N TYR A 155 14.87 7.63 4.50
CA TYR A 155 14.32 7.60 3.15
C TYR A 155 13.19 6.59 3.12
N ASN A 156 12.13 6.91 2.39
CA ASN A 156 11.08 5.95 2.08
C ASN A 156 11.07 5.71 0.57
N LEU A 157 10.58 4.55 0.17
CA LEU A 157 10.41 4.21 -1.23
C LEU A 157 9.00 4.62 -1.65
N TYR A 158 8.91 5.63 -2.51
CA TYR A 158 7.67 6.18 -3.03
C TYR A 158 7.38 5.66 -4.44
N PHE A 159 6.10 5.47 -4.74
CA PHE A 159 5.65 4.92 -6.02
C PHE A 159 4.23 5.38 -6.36
N LYS A 160 3.90 5.36 -7.65
CA LYS A 160 2.52 5.52 -8.10
C LYS A 160 1.67 4.38 -7.54
N LEU A 161 0.63 4.71 -6.78
CA LEU A 161 -0.31 3.72 -6.30
C LEU A 161 -0.98 3.05 -7.51
N PRO A 162 -0.85 1.72 -7.68
CA PRO A 162 -1.40 1.06 -8.86
C PRO A 162 -2.91 1.29 -8.91
N GLU A 163 -3.42 1.48 -10.11
CA GLU A 163 -4.87 1.44 -10.32
C GLU A 163 -5.33 0.07 -9.87
N GLY A 164 -6.09 0.00 -8.77
CA GLY A 164 -6.66 -1.25 -8.29
C GLY A 164 -7.65 -1.78 -9.32
N LYS A 165 -7.13 -2.50 -10.30
CA LYS A 165 -7.86 -3.29 -11.28
C LYS A 165 -8.04 -4.65 -10.62
N PRO A 166 -9.28 -5.04 -10.30
CA PRO A 166 -9.48 -6.37 -9.76
C PRO A 166 -9.09 -7.40 -10.81
N PRO A 167 -8.57 -8.55 -10.36
CA PRO A 167 -8.30 -9.65 -11.27
C PRO A 167 -9.60 -10.07 -11.96
N THR A 168 -9.52 -10.40 -13.25
CA THR A 168 -10.67 -10.90 -14.03
C THR A 168 -11.29 -12.16 -13.41
N TYR A 169 -10.49 -12.92 -12.67
CA TYR A 169 -10.89 -14.14 -11.96
C TYR A 169 -11.38 -13.89 -10.51
N LEU A 170 -11.65 -12.65 -10.11
CA LEU A 170 -12.11 -12.31 -8.75
C LEU A 170 -13.30 -13.16 -8.30
N HIS A 171 -14.26 -13.42 -9.21
CA HIS A 171 -15.47 -14.21 -8.94
C HIS A 171 -15.17 -15.66 -8.53
N PHE A 172 -14.11 -16.27 -9.06
CA PHE A 172 -13.72 -17.64 -8.70
C PHE A 172 -12.94 -17.71 -7.39
N THR A 173 -12.27 -16.62 -7.02
CA THR A 173 -11.46 -16.57 -5.80
C THR A 173 -12.24 -16.12 -4.57
N VAL A 174 -13.54 -15.83 -4.70
CA VAL A 174 -14.40 -15.41 -3.57
C VAL A 174 -14.35 -16.44 -2.44
N PHE A 175 -14.45 -17.73 -2.78
CA PHE A 175 -14.22 -18.83 -1.85
C PHE A 175 -12.82 -19.42 -2.04
N SER A 176 -12.30 -20.03 -0.96
CA SER A 176 -11.11 -20.84 -1.05
C SER A 176 -11.38 -22.07 -1.94
N THR A 177 -10.33 -22.58 -2.59
CA THR A 177 -10.38 -23.81 -3.39
C THR A 177 -10.96 -24.99 -2.60
N ASP A 178 -10.59 -25.10 -1.33
CA ASP A 178 -11.06 -26.17 -0.46
C ASP A 178 -12.57 -26.08 -0.20
N LEU A 179 -13.11 -24.86 -0.07
CA LEU A 179 -14.53 -24.65 0.11
C LEU A 179 -15.30 -24.98 -1.18
N TRP A 180 -14.78 -24.59 -2.34
CA TRP A 180 -15.35 -24.98 -3.62
C TRP A 180 -15.41 -26.51 -3.80
N ILE A 181 -14.34 -27.22 -3.47
CA ILE A 181 -14.29 -28.68 -3.54
C ILE A 181 -15.32 -29.30 -2.60
N LYS A 182 -15.45 -28.79 -1.37
CA LYS A 182 -16.45 -29.28 -0.40
C LYS A 182 -17.89 -29.05 -0.90
N ILE A 183 -18.18 -27.87 -1.44
CA ILE A 183 -19.49 -27.56 -2.04
C ILE A 183 -19.78 -28.53 -3.20
N LEU A 184 -18.80 -28.77 -4.07
CA LEU A 184 -18.92 -29.73 -5.17
C LEU A 184 -19.17 -31.16 -4.67
N CYS A 185 -18.45 -31.61 -3.64
CA CYS A 185 -18.66 -32.93 -3.04
C CYS A 185 -20.07 -33.08 -2.44
N VAL A 186 -20.56 -32.07 -1.72
CA VAL A 186 -21.93 -32.07 -1.17
C VAL A 186 -22.96 -32.08 -2.29
N PHE A 187 -22.76 -31.28 -3.33
CA PHE A 187 -23.62 -31.25 -4.51
C PHE A 187 -23.71 -32.63 -5.20
N LEU A 188 -22.57 -33.31 -5.40
CA LEU A 188 -22.54 -34.66 -5.98
C LEU A 188 -23.20 -35.68 -5.06
N LEU A 189 -22.96 -35.58 -3.75
CA LEU A 189 -23.55 -36.46 -2.74
C LEU A 189 -25.08 -36.34 -2.75
N ILE A 190 -25.63 -35.12 -2.73
CA ILE A 190 -27.09 -34.89 -2.79
C ILE A 190 -27.67 -35.44 -4.09
N THR A 191 -26.97 -35.26 -5.21
CA THR A 191 -27.39 -35.80 -6.51
C THR A 191 -27.48 -37.33 -6.50
N LEU A 192 -26.46 -38.00 -5.95
CA LEU A 192 -26.43 -39.46 -5.82
C LEU A 192 -27.49 -39.99 -4.86
N LEU A 193 -27.70 -39.29 -3.73
CA LEU A 193 -28.74 -39.65 -2.75
C LEU A 193 -30.13 -39.52 -3.35
N LEU A 194 -30.42 -38.43 -4.08
CA LEU A 194 -31.70 -38.25 -4.75
C LEU A 194 -31.95 -39.34 -5.79
N TRP A 195 -30.95 -39.62 -6.64
CA TRP A 195 -31.03 -40.68 -7.64
C TRP A 195 -31.27 -42.06 -7.00
N PHE A 196 -30.53 -42.37 -5.93
CA PHE A 196 -30.70 -43.62 -5.18
C PHE A 196 -32.09 -43.73 -4.56
N SER A 197 -32.60 -42.65 -3.94
CA SER A 197 -33.93 -42.61 -3.37
C SER A 197 -35.01 -42.84 -4.43
N CYS A 198 -34.98 -42.14 -5.57
CA CYS A 198 -35.93 -42.35 -6.66
C CYS A 198 -35.88 -43.80 -7.18
N LYS A 199 -34.69 -44.39 -7.31
CA LYS A 199 -34.53 -45.77 -7.78
C LYS A 199 -35.02 -46.80 -6.75
N ALA A 200 -34.80 -46.57 -5.47
CA ALA A 200 -35.26 -47.44 -4.39
C ALA A 200 -36.79 -47.38 -4.23
N LEU A 201 -37.36 -46.18 -4.20
CA LEU A 201 -38.80 -45.96 -4.10
C LEU A 201 -39.55 -46.51 -5.32
N GLY A 202 -39.01 -46.33 -6.54
CA GLY A 202 -39.61 -46.90 -7.75
C GLY A 202 -39.63 -48.43 -7.77
N LYS A 203 -38.69 -49.10 -7.09
CA LYS A 203 -38.70 -50.56 -6.92
C LYS A 203 -39.73 -51.03 -5.88
N VAL A 204 -39.83 -50.31 -4.76
CA VAL A 204 -40.73 -50.68 -3.65
C VAL A 204 -42.18 -50.39 -4.00
N MET A 205 -42.46 -49.19 -4.51
CA MET A 205 -43.80 -48.76 -4.88
C MET A 205 -43.99 -48.92 -6.38
N LYS A 206 -44.19 -50.17 -6.83
CA LYS A 206 -44.45 -50.50 -8.24
C LYS A 206 -45.50 -49.52 -8.83
N ASN A 207 -45.04 -48.64 -9.72
CA ASN A 207 -45.80 -47.66 -10.51
C ASN A 207 -46.26 -46.35 -9.82
N SER A 208 -45.83 -46.03 -8.59
CA SER A 208 -46.26 -44.76 -7.97
C SER A 208 -45.31 -43.57 -8.19
N GLU A 209 -44.03 -43.84 -8.51
CA GLU A 209 -43.00 -42.81 -8.71
C GLU A 209 -42.36 -42.85 -10.11
N VAL A 210 -41.99 -41.66 -10.61
CA VAL A 210 -41.26 -41.51 -11.88
C VAL A 210 -39.82 -41.98 -11.68
N VAL A 211 -39.38 -42.94 -12.48
CA VAL A 211 -37.98 -43.39 -12.48
C VAL A 211 -37.13 -42.33 -13.18
N LEU A 212 -36.48 -41.47 -12.39
CA LEU A 212 -35.62 -40.41 -12.90
C LEU A 212 -34.23 -40.95 -13.27
N SER A 213 -33.70 -40.46 -14.38
CA SER A 213 -32.32 -40.73 -14.79
C SER A 213 -31.33 -39.90 -13.95
N LEU A 214 -30.09 -40.36 -13.80
CA LEU A 214 -29.05 -39.62 -13.08
C LEU A 214 -28.82 -38.21 -13.66
N PRO A 215 -28.76 -37.98 -14.99
CA PRO A 215 -28.70 -36.64 -15.57
C PRO A 215 -29.89 -35.75 -15.19
N THR A 216 -31.11 -36.30 -15.13
CA THR A 216 -32.30 -35.53 -14.72
C THR A 216 -32.21 -35.12 -13.25
N CYS A 217 -31.76 -36.02 -12.38
CA CYS A 217 -31.50 -35.69 -10.97
C CYS A 217 -30.41 -34.61 -10.85
N PHE A 218 -29.32 -34.73 -11.60
CA PHE A 218 -28.23 -33.75 -11.62
C PHE A 218 -28.72 -32.35 -12.04
N LEU A 219 -29.47 -32.24 -13.14
CA LEU A 219 -30.07 -30.98 -13.59
C LEU A 219 -31.07 -30.42 -12.55
N GLY A 220 -31.83 -31.30 -11.90
CA GLY A 220 -32.70 -30.93 -10.79
C GLY A 220 -31.93 -30.31 -9.63
N ILE A 221 -30.81 -30.90 -9.20
CA ILE A 221 -29.98 -30.31 -8.14
C ILE A 221 -29.29 -29.01 -8.61
N ILE A 222 -28.84 -28.92 -9.88
CA ILE A 222 -28.33 -27.64 -10.43
C ILE A 222 -29.37 -26.54 -10.32
N SER A 223 -30.62 -26.81 -10.72
CA SER A 223 -31.70 -25.83 -10.63
C SER A 223 -32.01 -25.41 -9.19
N ALA A 224 -31.88 -26.34 -8.24
CA ALA A 224 -32.07 -26.07 -6.83
C ALA A 224 -30.95 -25.18 -6.29
N PHE A 225 -29.69 -25.47 -6.65
CA PHE A 225 -28.54 -24.65 -6.29
C PHE A 225 -28.58 -23.25 -6.94
N ALA A 226 -29.13 -23.15 -8.14
CA ALA A 226 -29.35 -21.89 -8.85
C ALA A 226 -30.57 -21.11 -8.35
N ASN A 227 -31.35 -21.67 -7.41
CA ASN A 227 -32.62 -21.12 -6.92
C ASN A 227 -33.67 -20.84 -8.02
N THR A 228 -33.59 -21.52 -9.18
CA THR A 228 -34.57 -21.36 -10.27
C THR A 228 -35.75 -22.32 -10.13
N GLY A 229 -35.56 -23.43 -9.40
CA GLY A 229 -36.54 -24.51 -9.27
C GLY A 229 -36.65 -25.36 -10.54
N PHE A 230 -36.96 -26.64 -10.38
CA PHE A 230 -37.25 -27.57 -11.47
C PHE A 230 -38.28 -28.60 -11.00
N ASP A 231 -39.39 -28.71 -11.70
CA ASP A 231 -40.44 -29.66 -11.33
C ASP A 231 -40.09 -31.08 -11.79
N LEU A 232 -39.53 -31.86 -10.87
CA LEU A 232 -39.23 -33.28 -11.05
C LEU A 232 -40.46 -34.19 -10.88
N LYS A 233 -41.65 -33.63 -10.60
CA LYS A 233 -42.89 -34.37 -10.31
C LYS A 233 -42.75 -35.40 -9.18
N LEU A 234 -41.96 -35.06 -8.16
CA LEU A 234 -41.71 -35.93 -7.00
C LEU A 234 -42.98 -36.08 -6.14
N ARG A 235 -43.38 -37.32 -5.86
CA ARG A 235 -44.60 -37.62 -5.09
C ARG A 235 -44.30 -37.94 -3.62
N SER A 236 -43.24 -38.69 -3.32
CA SER A 236 -42.86 -39.03 -1.95
C SER A 236 -42.41 -37.79 -1.14
N ASN A 237 -42.81 -37.77 0.13
CA ASN A 237 -42.36 -36.75 1.08
C ASN A 237 -40.85 -36.79 1.32
N SER A 238 -40.22 -37.97 1.25
CA SER A 238 -38.77 -38.11 1.48
C SER A 238 -37.94 -37.42 0.40
N THR A 239 -38.28 -37.61 -0.87
CA THR A 239 -37.58 -36.97 -2.01
C THR A 239 -37.87 -35.47 -2.07
N ARG A 240 -39.09 -35.04 -1.69
CA ARG A 240 -39.41 -33.62 -1.50
C ARG A 240 -38.56 -32.96 -0.41
N MET A 241 -38.35 -33.64 0.72
CA MET A 241 -37.46 -33.14 1.78
C MET A 241 -36.00 -33.05 1.32
N GLN A 242 -35.50 -34.03 0.55
CA GLN A 242 -34.16 -33.94 -0.05
C GLN A 242 -34.02 -32.73 -0.98
N MET A 243 -35.02 -32.47 -1.83
CA MET A 243 -35.03 -31.28 -2.67
C MET A 243 -35.10 -29.98 -1.85
N PHE A 244 -35.87 -29.97 -0.76
CA PHE A 244 -35.90 -28.85 0.17
C PHE A 244 -34.51 -28.59 0.79
N TYR A 245 -33.79 -29.63 1.22
CA TYR A 245 -32.42 -29.48 1.70
C TYR A 245 -31.46 -28.98 0.62
N ALA A 246 -31.60 -29.47 -0.62
CA ALA A 246 -30.80 -28.99 -1.75
C ALA A 246 -31.04 -27.49 -2.04
N LEU A 247 -32.31 -27.07 -2.04
CA LEU A 247 -32.69 -25.66 -2.19
C LEU A 247 -32.16 -24.80 -1.05
N PHE A 248 -32.34 -25.24 0.20
CA PHE A 248 -31.86 -24.53 1.38
C PHE A 248 -30.33 -24.35 1.36
N PHE A 249 -29.60 -25.43 1.05
CA PHE A 249 -28.15 -25.38 0.94
C PHE A 249 -27.69 -24.51 -0.23
N GLY A 250 -28.35 -24.61 -1.39
CA GLY A 250 -28.12 -23.75 -2.55
C GLY A 250 -28.30 -22.27 -2.24
N SER A 251 -29.40 -21.91 -1.58
CA SER A 251 -29.68 -20.56 -1.09
C SER A 251 -28.61 -20.07 -0.11
N LEU A 252 -28.18 -20.91 0.84
CA LEU A 252 -27.14 -20.55 1.81
C LEU A 252 -25.80 -20.27 1.10
N CYS A 253 -25.39 -21.13 0.17
CA CYS A 253 -24.19 -20.91 -0.64
C CYS A 253 -24.28 -19.64 -1.48
N TYR A 254 -25.44 -19.36 -2.08
CA TYR A 254 -25.68 -18.16 -2.87
C TYR A 254 -25.55 -16.88 -2.01
N TYR A 255 -26.21 -16.81 -0.85
CA TYR A 255 -26.10 -15.65 0.03
C TYR A 255 -24.67 -15.46 0.56
N ALA A 256 -23.99 -16.53 0.94
CA ALA A 256 -22.60 -16.47 1.38
C ALA A 256 -21.67 -15.97 0.26
N LEU A 257 -21.90 -16.40 -0.99
CA LEU A 257 -21.15 -15.95 -2.15
C LEU A 257 -21.38 -14.47 -2.42
N CYS A 258 -22.64 -14.03 -2.44
CA CYS A 258 -23.01 -12.63 -2.64
C CYS A 258 -22.42 -11.72 -1.56
N ALA A 259 -22.54 -12.08 -0.28
CA ALA A 259 -21.99 -11.31 0.82
C ALA A 259 -20.46 -11.19 0.74
N SER A 260 -19.78 -12.31 0.45
CA SER A 260 -18.31 -12.35 0.30
C SER A 260 -17.84 -11.56 -0.91
N LEU A 261 -18.57 -11.63 -2.03
CA LEU A 261 -18.29 -10.86 -3.24
C LEU A 261 -18.45 -9.37 -2.97
N VAL A 262 -19.54 -8.94 -2.33
CA VAL A 262 -19.77 -7.54 -1.96
C VAL A 262 -18.67 -7.04 -1.02
N ALA A 263 -18.30 -7.81 0.00
CA ALA A 263 -17.22 -7.45 0.92
C ALA A 263 -15.88 -7.26 0.20
N ARG A 264 -15.55 -8.14 -0.76
CA ARG A 264 -14.33 -8.02 -1.57
C ARG A 264 -14.36 -6.88 -2.58
N LEU A 265 -15.53 -6.57 -3.15
CA LEU A 265 -15.69 -5.42 -4.02
C LEU A 265 -15.61 -4.10 -3.23
N ALA A 266 -16.09 -4.10 -1.99
CA ALA A 266 -15.99 -2.95 -1.10
C ALA A 266 -14.54 -2.68 -0.64
N VAL A 267 -13.76 -3.74 -0.41
CA VAL A 267 -12.35 -3.63 0.00
C VAL A 267 -11.44 -3.84 -1.19
N LEU A 268 -11.14 -2.76 -1.91
CA LEU A 268 -10.12 -2.79 -2.96
C LEU A 268 -8.73 -2.86 -2.33
N VAL A 269 -8.23 -4.07 -2.11
CA VAL A 269 -6.86 -4.28 -1.63
C VAL A 269 -5.89 -3.87 -2.74
N ARG A 270 -5.22 -2.74 -2.55
CA ARG A 270 -4.12 -2.30 -3.41
C ARG A 270 -2.84 -2.86 -2.81
N THR A 271 -2.35 -3.96 -3.37
CA THR A 271 -1.04 -4.49 -2.96
C THR A 271 0.06 -3.63 -3.58
N PRO A 272 1.04 -3.19 -2.79
CA PRO A 272 2.22 -2.52 -3.35
C PRO A 272 2.94 -3.49 -4.29
N PRO A 273 3.56 -3.01 -5.38
CA PRO A 273 4.24 -3.88 -6.35
C PRO A 273 5.46 -4.63 -5.77
N PHE A 274 5.97 -4.14 -4.64
CA PHE A 274 7.09 -4.67 -3.88
C PHE A 274 6.83 -4.48 -2.38
N SER A 275 7.37 -5.37 -1.57
CA SER A 275 7.30 -5.36 -0.11
C SER A 275 8.47 -4.62 0.53
N ASP A 276 9.64 -4.66 -0.12
CA ASP A 276 10.85 -3.97 0.31
C ASP A 276 11.70 -3.48 -0.87
N LEU A 277 12.79 -2.77 -0.55
CA LEU A 277 13.76 -2.26 -1.52
C LEU A 277 14.56 -3.38 -2.21
N TYR A 278 14.77 -4.53 -1.55
CA TYR A 278 15.56 -5.63 -2.10
C TYR A 278 14.81 -6.39 -3.19
N GLU A 279 13.48 -6.51 -3.06
CA GLU A 279 12.60 -7.12 -4.03
C GLU A 279 12.60 -6.35 -5.36
N VAL A 280 12.77 -5.02 -5.32
CA VAL A 280 12.94 -4.18 -6.52
C VAL A 280 14.09 -4.69 -7.40
N SER A 281 15.25 -4.93 -6.78
CA SER A 281 16.44 -5.45 -7.48
C SER A 281 16.38 -6.95 -7.84
N SER A 282 15.43 -7.70 -7.28
CA SER A 282 15.24 -9.11 -7.61
C SER A 282 14.29 -9.27 -8.80
N LYS A 283 13.21 -8.48 -8.82
CA LYS A 283 12.19 -8.50 -9.88
C LYS A 283 12.62 -7.77 -11.15
N ASN A 284 13.53 -6.79 -11.06
CA ASN A 284 13.97 -5.95 -12.19
C ASN A 284 12.83 -5.30 -12.99
N ALA A 285 11.69 -5.06 -12.34
CA ALA A 285 10.48 -4.59 -13.01
C ALA A 285 10.31 -3.06 -13.01
N HIS A 286 11.06 -2.35 -12.15
CA HIS A 286 10.93 -0.90 -11.98
C HIS A 286 12.31 -0.25 -11.89
N THR A 287 12.41 0.95 -12.45
CA THR A 287 13.58 1.83 -12.33
C THR A 287 13.52 2.58 -11.00
N LEU A 288 14.64 2.60 -10.28
CA LEU A 288 14.81 3.36 -9.04
C LEU A 288 15.48 4.71 -9.36
N CYS A 289 14.75 5.81 -9.20
CA CYS A 289 15.30 7.16 -9.31
C CYS A 289 15.67 7.71 -7.92
N LEU A 290 16.88 8.26 -7.83
CA LEU A 290 17.50 8.81 -6.63
C LEU A 290 18.38 10.01 -7.00
N ARG A 291 18.54 10.95 -6.09
CA ARG A 291 19.48 12.07 -6.26
C ARG A 291 20.94 11.62 -6.26
N ASN A 292 21.66 11.89 -7.34
CA ASN A 292 23.09 11.55 -7.49
C ASN A 292 23.99 12.19 -6.43
N ASN A 293 23.59 13.33 -5.84
CA ASN A 293 24.32 14.02 -4.78
C ASN A 293 23.82 13.72 -3.36
N SER A 294 23.01 12.68 -3.18
CA SER A 294 22.52 12.29 -1.86
C SER A 294 23.50 11.39 -1.11
N PHE A 295 23.46 11.42 0.23
CA PHE A 295 24.17 10.46 1.06
C PHE A 295 23.77 9.01 0.75
N VAL A 296 22.49 8.80 0.41
CA VAL A 296 21.93 7.49 0.12
C VAL A 296 22.49 6.90 -1.17
N TYR A 297 22.80 7.73 -2.17
CA TYR A 297 23.40 7.29 -3.43
C TYR A 297 24.72 6.55 -3.21
N ASN A 298 25.51 6.97 -2.22
CA ASN A 298 26.76 6.30 -1.87
C ASN A 298 26.59 4.86 -1.36
N ASN A 299 25.39 4.48 -0.87
CA ASN A 299 25.11 3.08 -0.48
C ASN A 299 24.84 2.17 -1.69
N PHE A 300 24.63 2.74 -2.88
CA PHE A 300 24.40 2.01 -4.12
C PHE A 300 25.62 2.00 -5.04
N THR A 301 26.70 2.69 -4.64
CA THR A 301 27.93 2.78 -5.42
C THR A 301 29.14 2.29 -4.63
N ASP A 302 30.18 1.87 -5.34
CA ASP A 302 31.48 1.59 -4.75
C ASP A 302 32.27 2.87 -4.41
N THR A 303 33.52 2.72 -3.97
CA THR A 303 34.44 3.82 -3.67
C THR A 303 34.75 4.70 -4.89
N ASN A 304 34.63 4.15 -6.10
CA ASN A 304 34.84 4.83 -7.37
C ASN A 304 33.55 5.43 -7.94
N LYS A 305 32.46 5.45 -7.16
CA LYS A 305 31.12 5.88 -7.56
C LYS A 305 30.52 5.05 -8.71
N THR A 306 31.04 3.85 -8.96
CA THR A 306 30.42 2.92 -9.92
C THR A 306 29.24 2.22 -9.26
N ILE A 307 28.13 2.10 -9.98
CA ILE A 307 26.91 1.48 -9.46
C ILE A 307 27.18 0.00 -9.20
N LEU A 308 26.81 -0.47 -8.00
CA LEU A 308 26.99 -1.87 -7.61
C LEU A 308 26.28 -2.82 -8.61
N PRO A 309 26.84 -4.00 -8.92
CA PRO A 309 26.31 -4.88 -9.97
C PRO A 309 24.81 -5.21 -9.84
N ARG A 310 24.31 -5.35 -8.61
CA ARG A 310 22.90 -5.62 -8.30
C ARG A 310 21.94 -4.50 -8.72
N TRP A 311 22.43 -3.27 -8.83
CA TRP A 311 21.66 -2.07 -9.16
C TRP A 311 21.93 -1.54 -10.56
N LYS A 312 22.86 -2.17 -11.29
CA LYS A 312 23.24 -1.78 -12.64
C LYS A 312 22.05 -1.96 -13.58
N GLY A 313 21.69 -0.90 -14.30
CA GLY A 313 20.53 -0.89 -15.20
C GLY A 313 19.18 -0.69 -14.50
N LEU A 314 19.14 -0.53 -13.18
CA LEU A 314 17.93 -0.23 -12.40
C LEU A 314 17.98 1.14 -11.75
N LEU A 315 19.14 1.54 -11.25
CA LEU A 315 19.34 2.82 -10.57
C LEU A 315 19.64 3.91 -11.59
N ASN A 316 18.84 4.99 -11.57
CA ASN A 316 19.05 6.19 -12.37
C ASN A 316 19.35 5.89 -13.85
N THR A 317 18.51 5.05 -14.48
CA THR A 317 18.58 4.80 -15.92
C THR A 317 18.36 6.08 -16.72
N ASP A 318 18.67 6.08 -18.02
CA ASP A 318 18.52 7.24 -18.91
C ASP A 318 17.10 7.83 -18.92
N GLU A 319 16.09 7.02 -18.58
CA GLU A 319 14.70 7.47 -18.46
C GLU A 319 14.38 8.25 -17.16
N CYS A 320 15.26 8.20 -16.15
CA CYS A 320 15.13 9.04 -14.95
C CYS A 320 15.62 10.46 -15.30
N PRO A 321 14.76 11.48 -15.21
CA PRO A 321 15.22 12.86 -15.37
C PRO A 321 16.17 13.22 -14.24
N ASN A 322 16.86 14.34 -14.41
CA ASN A 322 17.81 14.82 -13.41
C ASN A 322 17.11 15.09 -12.07
N MET A 323 17.33 14.20 -11.10
CA MET A 323 16.70 14.27 -9.77
C MET A 323 17.32 15.35 -8.87
N LEU A 324 18.39 16.05 -9.29
CA LEU A 324 19.02 17.11 -8.49
C LEU A 324 18.02 18.21 -8.08
N ARG A 325 17.06 18.50 -8.96
CA ARG A 325 15.96 19.44 -8.72
C ARG A 325 14.72 18.68 -8.29
N TRP A 326 14.19 18.99 -7.11
CA TRP A 326 13.02 18.32 -6.55
C TRP A 326 11.75 18.54 -7.38
N GLN A 327 11.71 19.61 -8.18
CA GLN A 327 10.61 19.94 -9.10
C GLN A 327 10.40 18.88 -10.20
N ASN A 328 11.38 18.04 -10.46
CA ASN A 328 11.27 16.96 -11.44
C ASN A 328 10.60 15.71 -10.85
N ILE A 329 10.55 15.57 -9.52
CA ILE A 329 9.98 14.40 -8.83
C ILE A 329 8.50 14.17 -9.16
N PRO A 330 7.61 15.19 -9.18
CA PRO A 330 6.20 15.04 -9.57
C PRO A 330 5.98 14.30 -10.90
N GLU A 331 6.80 14.56 -11.91
CA GLU A 331 6.66 13.96 -13.23
C GLU A 331 7.06 12.47 -13.20
N VAL A 332 8.16 12.15 -12.53
CA VAL A 332 8.71 10.80 -12.43
C VAL A 332 7.81 9.88 -11.64
N ILE A 333 7.36 10.33 -10.47
CA ILE A 333 6.62 9.51 -9.52
C ILE A 333 5.25 9.07 -10.03
N CYS A 334 4.72 9.76 -11.04
CA CYS A 334 3.44 9.45 -11.68
C CYS A 334 3.54 8.48 -12.86
N ARG A 335 4.75 8.05 -13.24
CA ARG A 335 4.98 6.98 -14.20
C ARG A 335 4.91 5.63 -13.49
N SER A 336 4.35 4.60 -14.12
CA SER A 336 4.07 3.30 -13.46
C SER A 336 5.32 2.50 -13.12
N ASN A 337 6.39 2.67 -13.89
CA ASN A 337 7.59 1.83 -13.81
C ASN A 337 8.72 2.47 -13.01
N PHE A 338 8.44 3.58 -12.31
CA PHE A 338 9.44 4.37 -11.60
C PHE A 338 9.16 4.42 -10.12
N LEU A 339 10.23 4.24 -9.35
CA LEU A 339 10.25 4.35 -7.89
C LEU A 339 11.14 5.51 -7.51
N VAL A 340 10.75 6.28 -6.51
CA VAL A 340 11.54 7.40 -6.00
C VAL A 340 11.95 7.09 -4.57
N LEU A 341 13.25 7.00 -4.32
CA LEU A 341 13.78 6.84 -2.96
C LEU A 341 14.23 8.19 -2.44
N GLU A 342 13.46 8.78 -1.53
CA GLU A 342 13.69 10.16 -1.10
C GLU A 342 13.32 10.40 0.36
N ASN A 343 13.83 11.50 0.92
CA ASN A 343 13.54 11.94 2.27
C ASN A 343 12.08 12.37 2.44
N ARG A 344 11.46 11.99 3.56
CA ARG A 344 10.10 12.40 3.96
C ARG A 344 9.88 13.91 3.90
N ILE A 345 10.84 14.72 4.33
CA ILE A 345 10.71 16.18 4.37
C ILE A 345 10.55 16.71 2.94
N LEU A 346 11.43 16.31 2.03
CA LEU A 346 11.37 16.74 0.63
C LEU A 346 10.09 16.23 -0.04
N MET A 347 9.72 14.96 0.20
CA MET A 347 8.48 14.43 -0.34
C MET A 347 7.23 15.08 0.23
N SER A 348 7.26 15.63 1.44
CA SER A 348 6.14 16.43 1.95
C SER A 348 5.92 17.71 1.14
N LEU A 349 7.00 18.31 0.62
CA LEU A 349 6.92 19.46 -0.29
C LEU A 349 6.31 19.03 -1.63
N VAL A 350 6.84 17.96 -2.23
CA VAL A 350 6.36 17.40 -3.50
C VAL A 350 4.89 16.99 -3.43
N LEU A 351 4.47 16.31 -2.34
CA LEU A 351 3.08 15.87 -2.15
C LEU A 351 2.11 17.02 -1.85
N ASN A 352 2.61 18.19 -1.44
CA ASN A 352 1.78 19.39 -1.30
C ASN A 352 1.50 20.05 -2.66
N GLU A 353 2.30 19.76 -3.68
CA GLU A 353 1.99 20.17 -5.05
C GLU A 353 0.85 19.32 -5.62
N ARG A 354 0.13 19.88 -6.60
CA ARG A 354 -0.97 19.16 -7.25
C ARG A 354 -0.39 18.09 -8.18
N LEU A 355 -0.28 16.86 -7.68
CA LEU A 355 0.12 15.70 -8.49
C LEU A 355 -1.05 15.19 -9.34
N PHE A 356 -0.76 14.74 -10.57
CA PHE A 356 -1.75 14.11 -11.47
C PHE A 356 -2.05 12.64 -11.11
N CYS A 357 -1.40 12.10 -10.09
CA CYS A 357 -1.54 10.72 -9.68
C CYS A 357 -1.62 10.58 -8.16
N THR A 358 -2.12 9.43 -7.70
CA THR A 358 -2.03 9.05 -6.28
C THR A 358 -0.69 8.39 -6.02
N VAL A 359 0.09 8.95 -5.10
CA VAL A 359 1.37 8.42 -4.67
C VAL A 359 1.19 7.65 -3.36
N SER A 360 1.89 6.54 -3.22
CA SER A 360 2.01 5.78 -1.97
C SER A 360 3.49 5.55 -1.65
N TRP A 361 3.78 5.01 -0.48
CA TRP A 361 5.14 4.69 -0.05
C TRP A 361 5.17 3.47 0.84
N LEU A 362 6.33 2.83 0.91
CA LEU A 362 6.56 1.75 1.86
C LEU A 362 6.82 2.28 3.28
N PRO A 363 6.27 1.63 4.32
CA PRO A 363 6.44 2.08 5.71
C PRO A 363 7.86 1.84 6.26
N GLN A 364 8.68 1.04 5.58
CA GLN A 364 10.05 0.74 6.00
C GLN A 364 10.94 2.00 5.90
N LYS A 365 11.70 2.26 6.95
CA LYS A 365 12.66 3.36 7.00
C LYS A 365 14.00 2.88 6.46
N TYR A 366 14.41 3.41 5.31
CA TYR A 366 15.70 3.11 4.72
C TYR A 366 16.75 4.14 5.12
N PHE A 367 17.97 3.68 5.38
CA PHE A 367 19.14 4.51 5.65
C PHE A 367 18.89 5.59 6.73
N PRO A 368 18.41 5.23 7.94
CA PRO A 368 18.22 6.19 9.01
C PRO A 368 19.57 6.82 9.39
N SER A 369 19.60 8.16 9.43
CA SER A 369 20.80 8.92 9.76
C SER A 369 20.45 10.19 10.55
N GLY A 370 21.39 10.66 11.37
CA GLY A 370 21.32 12.00 11.96
C GLY A 370 21.81 13.05 10.97
N ASN A 371 21.20 14.23 11.03
CA ASN A 371 21.72 15.45 10.42
C ASN A 371 22.39 16.33 11.49
N PHE A 372 23.51 16.95 11.11
CA PHE A 372 24.40 17.64 12.02
C PHE A 372 24.74 19.04 11.51
N PHE A 373 24.94 20.00 12.42
CA PHE A 373 25.69 21.21 12.10
C PHE A 373 27.17 20.86 12.06
N LEU A 374 27.86 21.36 11.05
CA LEU A 374 29.31 21.29 11.00
C LEU A 374 29.89 22.54 11.63
N THR A 375 30.90 22.37 12.48
CA THR A 375 31.63 23.48 13.07
C THR A 375 33.11 23.27 12.87
N HIS A 376 33.86 24.35 12.71
CA HIS A 376 35.32 24.22 12.63
C HIS A 376 35.87 23.72 13.98
N LYS A 377 36.90 22.85 13.96
CA LYS A 377 37.40 22.19 15.17
C LYS A 377 37.87 23.16 16.27
N LYS A 378 38.34 24.36 15.89
CA LYS A 378 38.78 25.41 16.83
C LYS A 378 37.63 26.26 17.39
N PHE A 379 36.39 26.08 16.92
CA PHE A 379 35.25 26.87 17.36
C PHE A 379 34.84 26.51 18.80
N ARG A 380 35.02 27.45 19.73
CA ARG A 380 34.72 27.25 21.16
C ARG A 380 33.21 27.18 21.46
N GLY A 381 32.37 27.66 20.55
CA GLY A 381 30.91 27.72 20.70
C GLY A 381 30.15 26.41 20.49
N ILE A 382 30.83 25.29 20.19
CA ILE A 382 30.15 24.01 19.92
C ILE A 382 29.42 23.44 21.15
N LYS A 383 30.02 23.58 22.36
CA LYS A 383 29.44 23.07 23.61
C LYS A 383 28.07 23.71 23.94
N PRO A 384 27.91 25.05 23.93
CA PRO A 384 26.60 25.65 24.14
C PRO A 384 25.60 25.28 23.04
N ILE A 385 26.02 25.19 21.77
CA ILE A 385 25.14 24.75 20.66
C ILE A 385 24.63 23.32 20.89
N HIS A 386 25.51 22.37 21.26
CA HIS A 386 25.11 21.01 21.61
C HIS A 386 24.04 20.98 22.72
N LYS A 387 24.25 21.77 23.77
CA LYS A 387 23.32 21.88 24.89
C LYS A 387 21.96 22.44 24.43
N SER A 388 21.96 23.47 23.57
CA SER A 388 20.75 24.06 23.00
C SER A 388 20.00 23.06 22.12
N ILE A 389 20.68 22.29 21.26
CA ILE A 389 20.03 21.25 20.44
C ILE A 389 19.35 20.19 21.31
N ASN A 390 20.06 19.69 22.33
CA ASN A 390 19.51 18.70 23.25
C ASN A 390 18.28 19.23 23.99
N LEU A 391 18.30 20.50 24.37
CA LEU A 391 17.20 21.19 25.03
C LEU A 391 15.99 21.42 24.10
N ILE A 392 16.22 21.84 22.85
CA ILE A 392 15.16 21.99 21.83
C ILE A 392 14.51 20.64 21.53
N ARG A 393 15.29 19.55 21.58
CA ARG A 393 14.80 18.18 21.40
C ARG A 393 13.98 17.71 22.60
N SER A 394 14.48 17.88 23.83
CA SER A 394 13.80 17.42 25.04
C SER A 394 12.54 18.21 25.38
N SER A 395 12.48 19.49 25.01
CA SER A 395 11.30 20.35 25.18
C SER A 395 10.19 20.12 24.15
N GLY A 396 10.43 19.31 23.11
CA GLY A 396 9.48 19.08 22.03
C GLY A 396 9.38 20.24 21.01
N VAL A 397 10.14 21.33 21.18
CA VAL A 397 10.21 22.44 20.22
C VAL A 397 10.65 21.93 18.85
N MET A 398 11.61 21.00 18.79
CA MET A 398 12.03 20.37 17.53
C MET A 398 10.85 19.74 16.77
N ARG A 399 9.96 19.04 17.49
CA ARG A 399 8.78 18.39 16.89
C ARG A 399 7.77 19.42 16.40
N LYS A 400 7.67 20.58 17.07
CA LYS A 400 6.82 21.69 16.62
C LYS A 400 7.35 22.30 15.33
N VAL A 401 8.65 22.61 15.27
CA VAL A 401 9.31 23.11 14.04
C VAL A 401 9.17 22.08 12.92
N GLU A 402 9.40 20.80 13.20
CA GLU A 402 9.20 19.72 12.23
C GLU A 402 7.76 19.70 11.69
N ASN A 403 6.73 19.78 12.55
CA ASN A 403 5.33 19.78 12.10
C ASN A 403 4.94 21.04 11.29
N ASN A 404 5.63 22.18 11.50
CA ASN A 404 5.38 23.40 10.74
C ASN A 404 5.86 23.26 9.29
N TRP A 405 7.04 22.65 9.10
CA TRP A 405 7.68 22.53 7.79
C TRP A 405 7.30 21.23 7.07
N VAL A 406 7.33 20.12 7.80
CA VAL A 406 6.71 18.87 7.39
C VAL A 406 5.24 19.02 7.75
N LYS A 407 4.49 19.74 6.90
CA LYS A 407 3.03 19.63 6.93
C LYS A 407 2.75 18.15 7.06
N LYS A 408 1.96 17.75 8.06
CA LYS A 408 1.42 16.39 8.10
C LYS A 408 0.69 16.22 6.79
N SER A 409 1.38 15.72 5.77
CA SER A 409 0.80 15.17 4.54
C SER A 409 -0.26 14.27 5.11
N THR A 410 -1.50 14.72 4.98
CA THR A 410 -2.61 14.36 5.86
C THR A 410 -2.48 12.88 6.07
N SER A 411 -2.15 12.49 7.32
CA SER A 411 -1.73 11.13 7.68
C SER A 411 -2.47 10.17 6.79
N SER A 412 -1.73 9.34 6.08
CA SER A 412 -2.14 8.25 5.19
C SER A 412 -3.29 7.37 5.72
N SER A 413 -4.45 7.94 6.05
CA SER A 413 -5.65 7.39 5.49
C SER A 413 -5.44 7.59 4.01
N LEU A 414 -5.01 6.51 3.33
CA LEU A 414 -5.27 6.32 1.92
C LEU A 414 -6.59 7.03 1.65
N PRO A 415 -6.62 8.14 0.87
CA PRO A 415 -7.77 9.04 0.79
C PRO A 415 -8.96 8.14 0.69
N MET A 416 -9.82 8.17 1.72
CA MET A 416 -10.84 7.16 1.99
C MET A 416 -11.48 6.87 0.65
N SER A 417 -11.13 5.71 0.07
CA SER A 417 -11.10 5.60 -1.40
C SER A 417 -12.44 6.04 -1.91
N ASN A 418 -12.49 7.14 -2.66
CA ASN A 418 -13.69 7.52 -3.40
C ASN A 418 -14.18 6.21 -4.02
N VAL A 419 -15.35 5.76 -3.57
CA VAL A 419 -15.85 4.41 -3.82
C VAL A 419 -15.77 4.24 -5.32
N LYS A 420 -14.79 3.46 -5.79
CA LYS A 420 -14.52 3.38 -7.21
C LYS A 420 -15.70 2.64 -7.80
N GLU A 421 -16.38 3.29 -8.73
CA GLU A 421 -17.52 2.70 -9.43
C GLU A 421 -17.12 1.34 -10.01
N ILE A 422 -18.03 0.38 -9.94
CA ILE A 422 -17.84 -0.95 -10.52
C ILE A 422 -17.78 -0.76 -12.03
N THR A 423 -16.58 -0.89 -12.61
CA THR A 423 -16.37 -0.76 -14.06
C THR A 423 -16.63 -2.09 -14.77
N PHE A 424 -16.93 -2.03 -16.08
CA PHE A 424 -17.09 -3.22 -16.94
C PHE A 424 -15.91 -4.21 -16.86
N SER A 425 -14.70 -3.72 -16.56
CA SER A 425 -13.52 -4.57 -16.37
C SER A 425 -13.70 -5.64 -15.29
N HIS A 426 -14.57 -5.40 -14.30
CA HIS A 426 -14.87 -6.36 -13.24
C HIS A 426 -15.69 -7.54 -13.78
N ILE A 427 -16.63 -7.29 -14.69
CA ILE A 427 -17.64 -8.25 -15.16
C ILE A 427 -17.23 -8.93 -16.48
N LYS A 428 -16.26 -8.36 -17.22
CA LYS A 428 -15.79 -8.88 -18.53
C LYS A 428 -15.49 -10.38 -18.53
N GLY A 429 -14.88 -10.91 -17.47
CA GLY A 429 -14.58 -12.33 -17.34
C GLY A 429 -15.84 -13.21 -17.32
N LEU A 430 -16.85 -12.83 -16.54
CA LEU A 430 -18.12 -13.55 -16.46
C LEU A 430 -18.86 -13.54 -17.79
N ILE A 431 -18.93 -12.38 -18.45
CA ILE A 431 -19.56 -12.25 -19.77
C ILE A 431 -18.86 -13.14 -20.79
N SER A 432 -17.53 -13.21 -20.76
CA SER A 432 -16.76 -14.08 -21.66
C SER A 432 -17.11 -15.56 -21.44
N ILE A 433 -17.18 -16.00 -20.18
CA ILE A 433 -17.57 -17.38 -19.84
C ILE A 433 -18.99 -17.69 -20.31
N TYR A 434 -19.92 -16.74 -20.14
CA TYR A 434 -21.28 -16.89 -20.61
C TYR A 434 -21.36 -17.08 -22.13
N PHE A 435 -20.59 -16.30 -22.90
CA PHE A 435 -20.48 -16.49 -24.35
C PHE A 435 -19.91 -17.86 -24.72
N TYR A 436 -18.85 -18.32 -24.04
CA TYR A 436 -18.30 -19.66 -24.28
C TYR A 436 -19.30 -20.78 -23.96
N LEU A 437 -20.14 -20.62 -22.93
CA LEU A 437 -21.19 -21.59 -22.60
C LEU A 437 -22.25 -21.65 -23.69
N ILE A 438 -22.76 -20.51 -24.17
CA ILE A 438 -23.72 -20.48 -25.29
C ILE A 438 -23.14 -21.13 -26.53
N PHE A 439 -21.89 -20.81 -26.87
CA PHE A 439 -21.24 -21.41 -28.02
C PHE A 439 -21.06 -22.93 -27.86
N GLY A 440 -20.68 -23.37 -26.67
CA GLY A 440 -20.58 -24.79 -26.33
C GLY A 440 -21.90 -25.53 -26.46
N THR A 441 -23.03 -24.95 -26.01
CA THR A 441 -24.34 -25.58 -26.16
C THR A 441 -24.79 -25.64 -27.62
N LEU A 442 -24.49 -24.62 -28.43
CA LEU A 442 -24.75 -24.64 -29.87
C LEU A 442 -23.95 -25.74 -30.60
N ILE A 443 -22.68 -25.93 -30.22
CA ILE A 443 -21.86 -27.02 -30.76
C ILE A 443 -22.45 -28.39 -30.39
N LEU A 444 -22.82 -28.59 -29.12
CA LEU A 444 -23.43 -29.85 -28.67
C LEU A 444 -24.71 -30.16 -29.45
N LEU A 445 -25.58 -29.16 -29.64
CA LEU A 445 -26.79 -29.30 -30.44
C LEU A 445 -26.49 -29.68 -31.89
N LEU A 446 -25.48 -29.04 -32.50
CA LEU A 446 -25.07 -29.35 -33.87
C LEU A 446 -24.53 -30.78 -33.98
N LEU A 447 -23.75 -31.24 -33.00
CA LEU A 447 -23.27 -32.63 -32.94
C LEU A 447 -24.42 -33.63 -32.78
N GLU A 448 -25.43 -33.33 -31.95
CA GLU A 448 -26.62 -34.17 -31.81
C GLU A 448 -27.42 -34.27 -33.11
N ILE A 449 -27.63 -33.16 -33.81
CA ILE A 449 -28.32 -33.13 -35.11
C ILE A 449 -27.55 -33.95 -36.15
N LEU A 450 -26.22 -33.78 -36.21
CA LEU A 450 -25.37 -34.55 -37.12
C LEU A 450 -25.40 -36.04 -36.80
N HIS A 451 -25.28 -36.40 -35.52
CA HIS A 451 -25.36 -37.78 -35.07
C HIS A 451 -26.71 -38.42 -35.41
N TYR A 452 -27.82 -37.70 -35.16
CA TYR A 452 -29.16 -38.16 -35.50
C TYR A 452 -29.33 -38.38 -37.01
N LYS A 453 -28.82 -37.47 -37.84
CA LYS A 453 -28.88 -37.58 -39.29
C LYS A 453 -28.08 -38.78 -39.82
N ILE A 454 -26.86 -38.97 -39.32
CA ILE A 454 -26.00 -40.11 -39.72
C ILE A 454 -26.64 -41.45 -39.32
N PHE A 455 -27.23 -41.53 -38.12
CA PHE A 455 -27.85 -42.75 -37.64
C PHE A 455 -29.12 -43.10 -38.43
N THR A 456 -29.99 -42.11 -38.68
CA THR A 456 -31.23 -42.30 -39.45
C THR A 456 -30.96 -42.69 -40.91
N GLU A 457 -29.92 -42.13 -41.54
CA GLU A 457 -29.53 -42.52 -42.90
C GLU A 457 -29.05 -43.98 -42.97
N LYS A 458 -28.32 -44.45 -41.95
CA LYS A 458 -27.89 -45.85 -41.85
C LYS A 458 -29.08 -46.80 -41.70
N ASP A 459 -30.06 -46.46 -40.87
CA ASP A 459 -31.28 -47.27 -40.68
C ASP A 459 -32.16 -47.32 -41.93
N ASN A 460 -32.27 -46.21 -42.67
CA ASN A 460 -32.99 -46.15 -43.94
C ASN A 460 -32.31 -47.00 -45.03
N ASN A 461 -30.97 -47.01 -45.08
CA ASN A 461 -30.21 -47.86 -46.02
C ASN A 461 -30.34 -49.36 -45.69
N ILE A 462 -30.35 -49.73 -44.40
CA ILE A 462 -30.59 -51.12 -43.97
C ILE A 462 -32.02 -51.55 -44.31
N SER A 463 -33.02 -50.70 -44.03
CA SER A 463 -34.42 -50.99 -44.29
C SER A 463 -34.72 -51.16 -45.79
N SER A 464 -34.14 -50.30 -46.64
CA SER A 464 -34.26 -50.44 -48.09
C SER A 464 -33.57 -51.71 -48.60
N SER A 465 -32.37 -52.06 -48.13
CA SER A 465 -31.71 -53.33 -48.51
C SER A 465 -32.54 -54.58 -48.14
N ASN A 466 -33.19 -54.59 -46.97
CA ASN A 466 -34.03 -55.71 -46.55
C ASN A 466 -35.33 -55.82 -47.38
N GLN A 467 -35.87 -54.70 -47.87
CA GLN A 467 -37.04 -54.69 -48.73
C GLN A 467 -36.71 -55.23 -50.15
N TYR A 468 -35.53 -54.94 -50.69
CA TYR A 468 -35.07 -55.54 -51.95
C TYR A 468 -34.88 -57.06 -51.82
N ILE A 469 -34.31 -57.56 -50.72
CA ILE A 469 -34.15 -59.00 -50.48
C ILE A 469 -35.51 -59.72 -50.42
N LYS A 470 -36.52 -59.14 -49.76
CA LYS A 470 -37.89 -59.70 -49.73
C LYS A 470 -38.57 -59.71 -51.10
N THR A 471 -38.32 -58.70 -51.94
CA THR A 471 -38.93 -58.60 -53.27
C THR A 471 -38.32 -59.60 -54.26
N ILE A 472 -37.02 -59.90 -54.14
CA ILE A 472 -36.35 -60.94 -54.94
C ILE A 472 -36.85 -62.34 -54.55
N GLN A 473 -37.11 -62.60 -53.26
CA GLN A 473 -37.70 -63.88 -52.83
C GLN A 473 -39.12 -64.11 -53.38
N MET A 474 -39.93 -63.07 -53.57
CA MET A 474 -41.28 -63.25 -54.14
C MET A 474 -41.31 -63.47 -55.66
N LYS A 475 -40.33 -62.94 -56.41
CA LYS A 475 -40.20 -63.23 -57.86
C LYS A 475 -39.64 -64.63 -58.17
N GLY A 476 -39.07 -65.32 -57.20
CA GLY A 476 -38.58 -66.71 -57.34
C GLY A 476 -39.66 -67.79 -57.23
N ASN A 477 -40.91 -67.44 -56.87
CA ASN A 477 -42.01 -68.39 -56.69
C ASN A 477 -43.15 -68.22 -57.73
N THR A 478 -42.81 -67.95 -58.98
CA THR A 478 -43.73 -68.25 -60.10
C THR A 478 -43.55 -69.72 -60.49
N TRP A 479 -44.21 -70.60 -59.75
CA TRP A 479 -44.37 -71.99 -60.14
C TRP A 479 -45.47 -72.05 -61.22
N TYR A 480 -45.05 -72.30 -62.46
CA TYR A 480 -45.91 -72.91 -63.46
C TYR A 480 -46.28 -74.31 -62.95
N ILE A 481 -47.58 -74.58 -62.79
CA ILE A 481 -48.12 -75.93 -62.75
C ILE A 481 -49.01 -76.07 -63.98
N LYS A 482 -48.63 -77.04 -64.81
CA LYS A 482 -49.38 -77.59 -65.94
C LYS A 482 -50.08 -78.86 -65.47
#